data_AF-A0A2N5D4L7-F1
#
_entry.id   AF-A0A2N5D4L7-F1
#
_cell.length_a   1.000
_cell.length_b   1.000
_cell.length_c   1.000
_cell.angle_alpha   90.00
_cell.angle_beta   90.00
_cell.angle_gamma   90.00
#
_symmetry.space_group_name_H-M   'P 1'
#
loop_
_entity.id
_entity.type
_entity.pdbx_description
1 polymer ?
#
loop_
_entity_poly.entity_id
_entity_poly.type
_entity_poly.pdbx_seq_one_letter_code
_entity_poly.pdbx_strand_id
1 'polypeptide(L)' 'MLPADQHFSGCNAARAAGRESIPSWDPSYRESMDGDGDGLACEPYRGRSRRW' A
#
# COMPACT_ATOMS: atom_id res chain seq x y z
N MET A 1 1.31 -18.29 9.20
CA MET A 1 2.13 -17.23 9.82
C MET A 1 2.45 -16.22 8.73
N LEU A 2 1.55 -15.27 8.50
CA LEU A 2 1.82 -14.15 7.59
C LEU A 2 2.80 -13.21 8.31
N PRO A 3 3.84 -12.71 7.63
CA PRO A 3 4.82 -11.84 8.27
C PRO A 3 4.08 -10.67 8.92
N ALA A 4 4.41 -10.46 10.20
CA ALA A 4 3.85 -9.40 11.02
C ALA A 4 3.92 -8.06 10.28
N ASP A 5 2.87 -7.25 10.47
CA ASP A 5 2.78 -5.85 10.05
C ASP A 5 4.17 -5.25 9.87
N GLN A 6 4.57 -5.13 8.61
CA GLN A 6 5.82 -4.49 8.33
C GLN A 6 5.56 -3.03 8.60
N HIS A 7 6.01 -2.58 9.77
CA HIS A 7 5.94 -1.20 10.22
C HIS A 7 6.76 -0.30 9.28
N PHE A 8 6.28 -0.12 8.05
CA PHE A 8 6.80 0.85 7.13
C PHE A 8 6.46 2.22 7.71
N SER A 9 7.44 3.11 7.81
CA SER A 9 7.17 4.50 8.17
C SER A 9 6.31 5.22 7.10
N GLY A 10 6.15 4.60 5.92
CA GLY A 10 5.32 5.05 4.82
C GLY A 10 5.65 4.29 3.53
N CYS A 11 4.99 4.68 2.45
CA CYS A 11 5.13 4.00 1.16
C CYS A 11 6.54 4.01 0.57
N ASN A 12 7.39 4.97 0.96
CA ASN A 12 8.80 4.97 0.58
C ASN A 12 9.55 3.78 1.19
N ALA A 13 9.30 3.46 2.46
CA ALA A 13 9.93 2.32 3.13
C ALA A 13 9.38 0.99 2.59
N ALA A 14 8.07 0.93 2.33
CA ALA A 14 7.45 -0.23 1.69
C ALA A 14 8.07 -0.52 0.32
N ARG A 15 8.18 0.51 -0.53
CA ARG A 15 8.78 0.41 -1.87
C ARG A 15 10.27 0.04 -1.81
N ALA A 16 11.02 0.59 -0.85
CA ALA A 16 12.42 0.22 -0.63
C ALA A 16 12.58 -1.26 -0.21
N ALA A 17 11.58 -1.80 0.49
CA ALA A 17 11.50 -3.22 0.85
C ALA A 17 10.88 -4.09 -0.26
N GLY A 18 10.61 -3.55 -1.45
CA GLY A 18 9.99 -4.27 -2.56
C GLY A 18 8.50 -4.59 -2.37
N ARG A 19 7.82 -3.86 -1.46
CA ARG A 19 6.37 -3.95 -1.26
C ARG A 19 5.69 -2.70 -1.82
N GLU A 20 4.98 -2.91 -2.91
CA GLU A 20 4.15 -1.92 -3.60
C GLU A 20 2.75 -2.50 -3.80
N SER A 21 1.74 -1.63 -3.91
CA SER A 21 0.33 -2.05 -4.04
C SER A 21 -0.12 -2.99 -2.91
N ILE A 22 -0.03 -2.51 -1.67
CA ILE A 22 -0.40 -3.26 -0.47
C ILE A 22 -1.94 -3.27 -0.37
N PRO A 23 -2.61 -4.41 -0.55
CA PRO A 23 -4.06 -4.47 -0.50
C PRO A 23 -4.58 -4.47 0.93
N SER A 24 -5.84 -4.06 1.13
CA SER A 24 -6.50 -3.96 2.44
C SER A 24 -6.54 -5.24 3.27
N TRP A 25 -6.39 -6.41 2.64
CA TRP A 25 -6.28 -7.71 3.33
C TRP A 25 -4.85 -8.06 3.76
N ASP A 26 -3.84 -7.31 3.31
CA ASP A 26 -2.46 -7.49 3.73
C ASP A 26 -2.25 -6.91 5.13
N PRO A 27 -1.58 -7.63 6.04
CA PRO A 27 -1.29 -7.12 7.38
C PRO A 27 -0.38 -5.89 7.38
N SER A 28 0.28 -5.56 6.27
CA SER A 28 1.06 -4.32 6.13
C SER A 28 0.22 -3.14 5.67
N TYR A 29 -1.08 -3.34 5.38
CA TYR A 29 -1.99 -2.29 4.97
C TYR A 29 -2.28 -1.33 6.11
N ARG A 30 -2.19 -0.04 5.80
CA ARG A 30 -2.56 1.04 6.71
C ARG A 30 -3.35 2.05 5.92
N GLU A 31 -4.53 2.41 6.43
CA GLU A 31 -5.38 3.44 5.81
C GLU A 31 -4.64 4.78 5.67
N SER A 32 -3.70 5.09 6.57
CA SER A 32 -2.84 6.27 6.45
C SER A 32 -1.83 6.22 5.29
N MET A 33 -1.63 5.05 4.67
CA MET A 33 -0.80 4.84 3.47
C MET A 33 -1.63 4.73 2.19
N ASP A 34 -2.95 4.59 2.33
CA ASP A 34 -3.93 4.62 1.25
C ASP A 34 -4.43 6.06 1.12
N GLY A 35 -3.76 6.81 0.25
CA GLY A 35 -4.01 8.25 0.12
C GLY A 35 -5.37 8.59 -0.48
N ASP A 36 -6.00 7.66 -1.19
CA ASP A 36 -7.30 7.80 -1.85
C ASP A 36 -8.41 6.92 -1.29
N GLY A 37 -8.09 6.01 -0.37
CA GLY A 37 -9.06 5.20 0.38
C GLY A 37 -9.72 4.11 -0.47
N ASP A 38 -9.05 3.65 -1.53
CA ASP A 38 -9.59 2.65 -2.46
C ASP A 38 -9.34 1.20 -2.01
N GLY A 39 -8.62 1.03 -0.89
CA GLY A 39 -8.25 -0.24 -0.31
C GLY A 39 -6.90 -0.76 -0.81
N LEU A 40 -6.10 0.05 -1.49
CA LEU A 40 -4.73 -0.26 -1.89
C LEU A 40 -3.76 0.83 -1.45
N ALA A 41 -2.93 0.50 -0.45
CA ALA A 41 -1.89 1.37 0.02
C ALA A 41 -0.64 1.31 -0.87
N CYS A 42 0.09 2.43 -0.93
CA CYS A 42 1.41 2.50 -1.58
C CYS A 42 1.42 2.10 -3.05
N GLU A 43 0.34 2.41 -3.74
CA GLU A 43 0.19 2.18 -5.17
C GLU A 43 1.28 2.93 -5.95
N PRO A 44 1.78 2.35 -7.05
CA PRO A 44 2.54 3.12 -8.01
C PRO A 44 1.61 4.17 -8.66
N TYR A 45 2.08 5.41 -8.82
CA TYR A 45 1.38 6.53 -9.52
C TYR A 45 1.06 6.27 -11.01
N ARG A 46 1.09 5.01 -11.47
CA ARG A 46 0.72 4.61 -12.83
C ARG A 46 -0.78 4.42 -12.92
N GLY A 47 -1.49 5.54 -12.81
CA GLY A 47 -2.84 5.72 -13.33
C GLY A 47 -3.83 4.66 -12.90
N ARG A 48 -4.48 4.87 -11.76
CA ARG A 48 -5.89 4.52 -11.68
C ARG A 48 -6.61 5.39 -12.71
N SER A 49 -6.72 4.80 -13.88
CA SER A 49 -7.86 4.92 -14.76
C SER A 49 -9.13 5.09 -13.93
N ARG A 50 -9.48 6.34 -13.63
CA ARG A 50 -10.88 6.76 -13.73
C ARG A 50 -11.22 6.62 -15.20
N ARG A 51 -11.43 5.37 -15.62
CA ARG A 51 -12.30 5.10 -16.73
C ARG A 51 -13.67 5.40 -16.12
N TRP A 52 -14.22 6.55 -16.55
CA TRP A 52 -15.51 7.15 -16.19
C TRP A 52 -15.46 8.23 -15.11
#